data_AF-A0A8H4JZ25-F1
#
_entry.id   AF-A0A8H4JZ25-F1
#
_cell.length_a   1.000
_cell.length_b   1.000
_cell.length_c   1.000
_cell.angle_alpha   90.00
_cell.angle_beta   90.00
_cell.angle_gamma   90.00
#
_symmetry.space_group_name_H-M   'P 1'
#
loop_
_entity.id
_entity.type
_entity.pdbx_description
1 polymer ?
#
loop_
_entity_poly.entity_id
_entity_poly.type
_entity_poly.pdbx_seq_one_letter_code
_entity_poly.pdbx_strand_id
1 'polypeptide(L)'
;MTSVPFLAGAILIVAAAYAFFSAATSPLRTVPGPWYSRFTSLGLKWHILAGRRIHYVDSLHQKYGPVVRVSPDEVAISDPEAFSQIHKIGSGFIKSAWYDTLRFGREPGIFFMRNPHQHAARRRLFARAFSNNSLLAHWEPEIRQKAEIAVVKIKDDAQAGSADILKWWTLMATDVIAHLSFGESFHMLELGKQTSYIDAIQAALLCGVV
;
A
#
# COMPACT_ATOMS: atom_id res chain seq x y z
N MET A 1 -28.47 -39.64 1.94
CA MET A 1 -27.68 -38.70 2.78
C MET A 1 -26.24 -39.18 3.04
N THR A 2 -25.79 -40.32 2.51
CA THR A 2 -24.44 -40.88 2.73
C THR A 2 -23.40 -40.44 1.70
N SER A 3 -23.77 -39.82 0.58
CA SER A 3 -22.85 -39.43 -0.51
C SER A 3 -22.05 -38.14 -0.23
N VAL A 4 -22.59 -37.24 0.59
CA VAL A 4 -21.96 -35.96 0.95
C VAL A 4 -20.61 -36.13 1.67
N PRO A 5 -20.46 -37.00 2.70
CA PRO A 5 -19.18 -37.17 3.38
C PRO A 5 -18.10 -37.82 2.49
N PHE A 6 -18.47 -38.72 1.56
CA PHE A 6 -17.51 -39.29 0.61
C PHE A 6 -17.01 -38.27 -0.40
N LEU A 7 -17.91 -37.41 -0.92
CA LEU A 7 -17.53 -36.30 -1.80
C LEU A 7 -16.63 -35.30 -1.09
N ALA A 8 -16.96 -34.93 0.15
CA ALA A 8 -16.12 -34.05 0.97
C ALA A 8 -14.72 -34.66 1.21
N GLY A 9 -14.65 -35.96 1.54
CA GLY A 9 -13.39 -36.68 1.72
C GLY A 9 -12.54 -36.71 0.44
N ALA A 10 -13.16 -36.99 -0.71
CA ALA A 10 -12.47 -36.99 -2.00
C ALA A 10 -11.92 -35.59 -2.36
N ILE A 11 -12.69 -34.52 -2.13
CA ILE A 11 -12.26 -33.14 -2.35
C ILE A 11 -11.05 -32.80 -1.48
N LEU A 12 -11.08 -33.18 -0.19
CA LEU A 12 -9.96 -32.94 0.73
C LEU A 12 -8.69 -33.67 0.28
N ILE A 13 -8.79 -34.91 -0.16
CA ILE A 13 -7.65 -35.69 -0.66
C ILE A 13 -7.05 -35.03 -1.91
N VAL A 14 -7.90 -34.64 -2.87
CA VAL A 14 -7.45 -33.96 -4.09
C VAL A 14 -6.80 -32.62 -3.77
N ALA A 15 -7.39 -31.83 -2.87
CA ALA A 15 -6.82 -30.55 -2.45
C ALA A 15 -5.47 -30.72 -1.73
N ALA A 16 -5.34 -31.73 -0.86
CA ALA A 16 -4.09 -32.03 -0.18
C ALA A 16 -3.00 -32.50 -1.16
N ALA A 17 -3.34 -33.39 -2.10
CA ALA A 17 -2.42 -33.84 -3.14
C ALA A 17 -1.96 -32.67 -4.03
N TYR A 18 -2.88 -31.80 -4.43
CA TYR A 18 -2.56 -30.60 -5.20
C TYR A 18 -1.66 -29.64 -4.44
N ALA A 19 -1.94 -29.38 -3.15
CA ALA A 19 -1.12 -28.51 -2.32
C ALA A 19 0.30 -29.08 -2.15
N PHE A 20 0.42 -30.39 -1.93
CA PHE A 20 1.71 -31.06 -1.84
C PHE A 20 2.50 -30.99 -3.13
N PHE A 21 1.86 -31.33 -4.26
CA PHE A 21 2.49 -31.26 -5.58
C PHE A 21 2.95 -29.83 -5.90
N SER A 22 2.09 -28.84 -5.66
CA SER A 22 2.41 -27.41 -5.86
C SER A 22 3.60 -26.98 -4.99
N ALA A 23 3.63 -27.38 -3.71
CA ALA A 23 4.72 -27.04 -2.80
C ALA A 23 6.05 -27.72 -3.14
N ALA A 24 6.00 -28.94 -3.69
CA ALA A 24 7.17 -29.73 -4.09
C ALA A 24 7.78 -29.27 -5.42
N THR A 25 6.92 -28.84 -6.36
CA THR A 25 7.31 -28.38 -7.70
C THR A 25 7.51 -26.87 -7.80
N SER A 26 7.13 -26.11 -6.77
CA SER A 26 7.31 -24.66 -6.74
C SER A 26 8.78 -24.25 -6.91
N PRO A 27 9.07 -23.22 -7.74
CA PRO A 27 10.41 -22.66 -7.84
C PRO A 27 10.88 -22.03 -6.52
N LEU A 28 9.96 -21.72 -5.59
CA LEU A 28 10.24 -21.15 -4.27
C LEU A 28 10.50 -22.22 -3.20
N ARG A 29 10.70 -23.48 -3.58
CA ARG A 29 10.87 -24.61 -2.63
C ARG A 29 12.13 -24.52 -1.78
N THR A 30 13.16 -23.80 -2.24
CA THR A 30 14.44 -23.61 -1.53
C THR A 30 14.46 -22.38 -0.65
N VAL A 31 13.50 -21.46 -0.82
CA VAL A 31 13.42 -20.23 -0.04
C VAL A 31 13.03 -20.58 1.41
N PRO A 32 13.82 -20.15 2.42
CA PRO A 32 13.55 -20.48 3.81
C PRO A 32 12.30 -19.75 4.32
N GLY A 33 11.66 -20.27 5.36
CA GLY A 33 10.47 -19.69 5.96
C GLY A 33 9.71 -20.70 6.81
N PRO A 34 8.56 -20.31 7.39
CA PRO A 34 7.69 -21.23 8.11
C PRO A 34 7.26 -22.39 7.20
N TRP A 35 7.27 -23.62 7.71
CA TRP A 35 6.96 -24.81 6.89
C TRP A 35 5.58 -24.72 6.19
N TYR A 36 4.61 -24.08 6.84
CA TYR A 36 3.26 -23.90 6.32
C TYR A 36 3.18 -22.87 5.18
N SER A 37 4.13 -21.94 5.06
CA SER A 37 4.11 -20.91 4.00
C SER A 37 4.30 -21.52 2.61
N ARG A 38 4.71 -22.78 2.52
CA ARG A 38 4.77 -23.54 1.27
C ARG A 38 3.39 -23.93 0.74
N PHE A 39 2.41 -24.05 1.63
CA PHE A 39 1.10 -24.63 1.35
C PHE A 39 -0.04 -23.61 1.49
N THR A 40 0.09 -22.64 2.39
CA THR A 40 -1.00 -21.73 2.72
C THR A 40 -0.53 -20.31 3.04
N SER A 41 -1.34 -19.32 2.64
CA SER A 41 -1.18 -17.91 2.98
C SER A 41 -1.86 -17.51 4.28
N LEU A 42 -2.57 -18.44 4.94
CA LEU A 42 -3.40 -18.14 6.11
C LEU A 42 -2.60 -17.54 7.28
N GLY A 43 -1.36 -17.99 7.50
CA GLY A 43 -0.50 -17.43 8.54
C GLY A 43 -0.22 -15.94 8.31
N LEU A 44 0.14 -15.57 7.07
CA LEU A 44 0.35 -14.17 6.72
C LEU A 44 -0.95 -13.35 6.82
N LYS A 45 -2.06 -13.88 6.30
CA LYS A 45 -3.39 -13.23 6.34
C LYS A 45 -3.87 -12.99 7.77
N TRP A 46 -3.65 -13.95 8.67
CA TRP A 46 -3.97 -13.79 10.10
C TRP A 46 -3.22 -12.59 10.70
N HIS A 47 -1.92 -12.48 10.45
CA HIS A 47 -1.13 -11.34 10.92
C HIS A 47 -1.50 -10.01 10.25
N ILE A 48 -1.99 -10.03 9.00
CA ILE A 48 -2.55 -8.85 8.33
C ILE A 48 -3.82 -8.40 9.06
N LEU A 49 -4.78 -9.29 9.25
CA LEU A 49 -6.06 -8.98 9.92
C LEU A 49 -5.86 -8.55 11.38
N ALA A 50 -4.82 -9.08 12.05
CA ALA A 50 -4.45 -8.69 13.40
C ALA A 50 -3.62 -7.39 13.48
N GLY A 51 -3.38 -6.69 12.37
CA GLY A 51 -2.59 -5.46 12.32
C GLY A 51 -1.10 -5.65 12.64
N ARG A 52 -0.59 -6.89 12.55
CA ARG A 52 0.75 -7.29 12.99
C ARG A 52 1.64 -7.80 11.85
N ARG A 53 1.28 -7.58 10.58
CA ARG A 53 2.05 -8.03 9.40
C ARG A 53 3.52 -7.64 9.49
N ILE A 54 3.81 -6.38 9.81
CA ILE A 54 5.18 -5.84 9.83
C ILE A 54 6.02 -6.59 10.87
N HIS A 55 5.53 -6.71 12.11
CA HIS A 55 6.23 -7.44 13.18
C HIS A 55 6.42 -8.93 12.86
N TYR A 56 5.42 -9.56 12.24
CA TYR A 56 5.52 -10.95 11.83
C TYR A 56 6.61 -11.13 10.77
N VAL A 57 6.57 -10.35 9.68
CA VAL A 57 7.57 -10.45 8.60
C VAL A 57 8.98 -10.11 9.11
N ASP A 58 9.13 -9.10 9.96
CA ASP A 58 10.39 -8.77 10.61
C ASP A 58 10.93 -9.94 11.47
N SER A 59 10.09 -10.56 12.30
CA SER A 59 10.48 -11.72 13.09
C SER A 59 10.93 -12.91 12.22
N LEU A 60 10.36 -13.06 11.02
CA LEU A 60 10.79 -14.08 10.08
C LEU A 60 12.15 -13.74 9.47
N HIS A 61 12.40 -12.47 9.13
CA HIS A 61 13.71 -12.04 8.66
C HIS A 61 14.81 -12.24 9.71
N GLN A 62 14.52 -11.95 10.98
CA GLN A 62 15.43 -12.23 12.09
C GLN A 62 15.75 -13.73 12.23
N LYS A 63 14.79 -14.61 11.93
CA LYS A 63 14.94 -16.07 12.08
C LYS A 63 15.53 -16.78 10.86
N TYR A 64 15.11 -16.39 9.66
CA TYR A 64 15.38 -17.12 8.41
C TYR A 64 16.35 -16.37 7.48
N GLY A 65 16.68 -15.11 7.80
CA GLY A 65 17.59 -14.28 7.03
C GLY A 65 16.87 -13.33 6.04
N PRO A 66 17.60 -12.75 5.09
CA PRO A 66 17.11 -11.62 4.31
C PRO A 66 16.07 -11.97 3.23
N VAL A 67 15.88 -13.25 2.91
CA VAL A 67 14.92 -13.71 1.89
C VAL A 67 14.06 -14.81 2.50
N VAL A 68 12.77 -14.54 2.68
CA VAL A 68 11.86 -15.42 3.42
C VAL A 68 10.57 -15.65 2.64
N ARG A 69 10.15 -16.91 2.51
CA ARG A 69 8.85 -17.29 1.97
C ARG A 69 7.74 -17.07 3.01
N VAL A 70 6.81 -16.17 2.72
CA VAL A 70 5.71 -15.79 3.62
C VAL A 70 4.34 -16.31 3.17
N SER A 71 4.22 -16.69 1.90
CA SER A 71 3.04 -17.29 1.26
C SER A 71 3.50 -18.33 0.21
N PRO A 72 2.63 -19.21 -0.32
CA PRO A 72 3.03 -20.15 -1.37
C PRO A 72 3.64 -19.46 -2.60
N ASP A 73 3.25 -18.21 -2.84
CA ASP A 73 3.56 -17.38 -4.00
C ASP A 73 4.17 -16.01 -3.64
N GLU A 74 4.48 -15.76 -2.35
CA GLU A 74 5.03 -14.48 -1.87
C GLU A 74 6.33 -14.70 -1.09
N VAL A 75 7.33 -13.90 -1.44
CA VAL A 75 8.64 -13.83 -0.76
C VAL A 75 8.84 -12.41 -0.24
N ALA A 76 9.17 -12.32 1.04
CA ALA A 76 9.64 -11.09 1.66
C ALA A 76 11.16 -11.00 1.52
N ILE A 77 11.65 -9.81 1.16
CA ILE A 77 13.06 -9.54 0.90
C ILE A 77 13.47 -8.31 1.71
N SER A 78 14.52 -8.45 2.53
CA SER A 78 15.13 -7.40 3.35
C SER A 78 16.60 -7.17 2.99
N ASP A 79 16.97 -7.45 1.74
CA ASP A 79 18.31 -7.24 1.20
C ASP A 79 18.37 -5.93 0.37
N PRO A 80 19.29 -4.98 0.69
CA PRO A 80 19.38 -3.71 -0.02
C PRO A 80 19.73 -3.83 -1.50
N GLU A 81 20.55 -4.82 -1.88
CA GLU A 81 20.94 -5.02 -3.27
C GLU A 81 19.75 -5.53 -4.09
N ALA A 82 19.06 -6.55 -3.59
CA ALA A 82 17.84 -7.08 -4.19
C ALA A 82 16.74 -6.01 -4.27
N PHE A 83 16.60 -5.17 -3.24
CA PHE A 83 15.67 -4.03 -3.26
C PHE A 83 15.96 -3.11 -4.44
N SER A 84 17.23 -2.74 -4.64
CA SER A 84 17.66 -1.88 -5.75
C SER A 84 17.40 -2.56 -7.11
N GLN A 85 17.73 -3.85 -7.24
CA GLN A 85 17.51 -4.61 -8.47
C GLN A 85 16.02 -4.70 -8.84
N ILE A 86 15.14 -4.98 -7.88
CA ILE A 86 13.69 -5.10 -8.10
C ILE A 86 13.08 -3.77 -8.52
N HIS A 87 13.44 -2.67 -7.83
CA HIS A 87 12.83 -1.35 -8.03
C HIS A 87 13.48 -0.51 -9.13
N LYS A 88 14.59 -0.98 -9.71
CA LYS A 88 15.25 -0.31 -10.84
C LYS A 88 14.30 -0.13 -12.01
N ILE A 89 14.35 1.05 -12.64
CA ILE A 89 13.59 1.31 -13.89
C ILE A 89 14.04 0.31 -14.95
N GLY A 90 13.09 -0.42 -15.52
CA GLY A 90 13.36 -1.44 -16.53
C GLY A 90 13.90 -2.76 -15.97
N SER A 91 13.76 -3.02 -14.66
CA SER A 91 14.17 -4.29 -14.03
C SER A 91 13.45 -5.53 -14.57
N GLY A 92 12.33 -5.35 -15.28
CA GLY A 92 11.47 -6.43 -15.74
C GLY A 92 10.47 -6.92 -14.69
N PHE A 93 10.61 -6.51 -13.43
CA PHE A 93 9.62 -6.80 -12.39
C PHE A 93 8.40 -5.88 -12.57
N ILE A 94 7.22 -6.49 -12.66
CA ILE A 94 5.94 -5.79 -12.73
C ILE A 94 5.18 -5.96 -11.42
N LYS A 95 4.31 -4.99 -11.13
CA LYS A 95 3.37 -5.08 -10.00
C LYS A 95 2.53 -6.35 -10.12
N SER A 96 2.23 -6.96 -8.97
CA SER A 96 1.45 -8.20 -8.89
C SER A 96 0.01 -8.00 -9.40
N ALA A 97 -0.66 -9.11 -9.73
CA ALA A 97 -2.06 -9.08 -10.16
C ALA A 97 -3.02 -8.56 -9.07
N TRP A 98 -2.60 -8.54 -7.81
CA TRP A 98 -3.34 -7.90 -6.72
C TRP A 98 -3.66 -6.42 -7.00
N TYR A 99 -2.77 -5.69 -7.69
CA TYR A 99 -3.07 -4.30 -8.07
C TYR A 99 -4.28 -4.17 -9.02
N ASP A 100 -4.67 -5.24 -9.72
CA ASP A 100 -5.87 -5.23 -10.56
C ASP A 100 -7.16 -5.33 -9.74
N THR A 101 -7.10 -5.78 -8.49
CA THR A 101 -8.28 -5.82 -7.59
C THR A 101 -8.61 -4.44 -7.01
N LEU A 102 -7.66 -3.51 -7.04
CA LEU A 102 -7.80 -2.13 -6.55
C LEU A 102 -8.18 -1.13 -7.65
N ARG A 103 -8.83 -1.63 -8.72
CA ARG A 103 -9.28 -0.80 -9.84
C ARG A 103 -10.60 -0.10 -9.49
N PHE A 104 -10.51 1.19 -9.21
CA PHE A 104 -11.67 2.06 -9.10
C PHE A 104 -12.03 2.62 -10.49
N GLY A 105 -13.05 2.05 -11.12
CA GLY A 105 -13.55 2.48 -12.43
C GLY A 105 -12.94 1.74 -13.63
N ARG A 106 -13.07 2.35 -14.83
CA ARG A 106 -12.71 1.70 -16.11
C ARG A 106 -11.20 1.52 -16.30
N GLU A 107 -10.40 2.48 -15.85
CA GLU A 107 -8.94 2.47 -15.98
C GLU A 107 -8.29 2.59 -14.60
N PRO A 108 -7.23 1.82 -14.30
CA PRO A 108 -6.50 1.98 -13.04
C PRO A 108 -5.88 3.37 -12.92
N GLY A 109 -5.89 3.94 -11.72
CA GLY A 109 -5.04 5.09 -11.39
C GLY A 109 -3.57 4.79 -11.62
N ILE A 110 -2.75 5.82 -11.85
CA ILE A 110 -1.31 5.68 -12.17
C ILE A 110 -0.56 4.78 -11.18
N PHE A 111 -0.91 4.84 -9.89
CA PHE A 111 -0.30 3.99 -8.86
C PHE A 111 -0.57 2.49 -9.09
N PHE A 112 -1.77 2.13 -9.54
CA PHE A 112 -2.19 0.74 -9.73
C PHE A 112 -1.85 0.17 -11.12
N MET A 113 -1.41 1.01 -12.06
CA MET A 113 -1.03 0.56 -13.40
C MET A 113 0.12 -0.46 -13.35
N ARG A 114 -0.12 -1.64 -13.93
CA ARG A 114 0.85 -2.74 -14.08
C ARG A 114 1.60 -2.70 -15.41
N ASN A 115 0.97 -2.22 -16.49
CA ASN A 115 1.60 -2.11 -17.81
C ASN A 115 2.61 -0.95 -17.82
N PRO A 116 3.92 -1.19 -18.00
CA PRO A 116 4.94 -0.14 -17.91
C PRO A 116 4.80 0.94 -19.00
N HIS A 117 4.35 0.58 -20.20
CA HIS A 117 4.18 1.54 -21.30
C HIS A 117 3.01 2.49 -21.03
N GLN A 118 1.87 1.96 -20.60
CA GLN A 118 0.71 2.77 -20.21
C GLN A 118 1.04 3.65 -19.01
N HIS A 119 1.73 3.10 -18.00
CA HIS A 119 2.19 3.85 -16.84
C HIS A 119 3.13 4.99 -17.24
N ALA A 120 4.12 4.73 -18.11
CA ALA A 120 5.06 5.75 -18.58
C ALA A 120 4.34 6.87 -19.35
N ALA A 121 3.40 6.54 -20.24
CA ALA A 121 2.60 7.51 -20.97
C ALA A 121 1.77 8.39 -20.00
N ARG A 122 1.11 7.79 -19.00
CA ARG A 122 0.32 8.53 -18.00
C ARG A 122 1.21 9.41 -17.11
N ARG A 123 2.34 8.88 -16.66
CA ARG A 123 3.33 9.61 -15.84
C ARG A 123 3.85 10.86 -16.55
N ARG A 124 4.08 10.77 -17.86
CA ARG A 124 4.59 11.88 -18.67
C ARG A 124 3.68 13.11 -18.62
N LEU A 125 2.36 12.92 -18.46
CA LEU A 125 1.40 14.04 -18.33
C LEU A 125 1.67 14.88 -17.08
N PHE A 126 2.14 14.27 -15.99
CA PHE A 126 2.45 14.95 -14.73
C PHE A 126 3.88 15.50 -14.66
N ALA A 127 4.79 15.05 -15.53
CA ALA A 127 6.22 15.31 -15.42
C ALA A 127 6.57 16.82 -15.40
N ARG A 128 5.82 17.65 -16.12
CA ARG A 128 6.05 19.11 -16.14
C ARG A 128 5.72 19.76 -14.79
N ALA A 129 4.58 19.41 -14.21
CA ALA A 129 4.10 19.94 -12.93
C ALA A 129 5.01 19.53 -11.76
N PHE A 130 5.62 18.34 -11.84
CA PHE A 130 6.56 17.83 -10.84
C PHE A 130 8.05 18.04 -11.23
N SER A 131 8.34 18.97 -12.15
CA SER A 131 9.73 19.34 -12.44
C SER A 131 10.31 20.19 -11.30
N ASN A 132 11.61 20.13 -11.04
CA ASN A 132 12.26 20.93 -9.98
C ASN A 132 11.93 22.42 -10.08
N ASN A 133 11.93 22.96 -11.31
CA ASN A 133 11.57 24.36 -11.53
C ASN A 133 10.12 24.65 -11.16
N SER A 134 9.17 23.78 -11.55
CA SER A 134 7.76 23.96 -11.19
C SER A 134 7.58 23.86 -9.68
N LEU A 135 8.18 22.85 -9.04
CA LEU A 135 8.12 22.64 -7.59
C LEU A 135 8.61 23.87 -6.82
N LEU A 136 9.78 24.40 -7.17
CA LEU A 136 10.34 25.57 -6.48
C LEU A 136 9.57 26.86 -6.77
N ALA A 137 9.10 27.05 -8.01
CA ALA A 137 8.42 28.28 -8.40
C ALA A 137 6.96 28.37 -7.93
N HIS A 138 6.27 27.23 -7.79
CA HIS A 138 4.82 27.22 -7.56
C HIS A 138 4.38 26.41 -6.33
N TRP A 139 5.08 25.34 -5.96
CA TRP A 139 4.61 24.41 -4.93
C TRP A 139 5.21 24.74 -3.57
N GLU A 140 6.50 25.09 -3.54
CA GLU A 140 7.22 25.40 -2.29
C GLU A 140 6.59 26.57 -1.52
N PRO A 141 6.23 27.72 -2.14
CA PRO A 141 5.63 28.83 -1.40
C PRO A 141 4.27 28.47 -0.80
N GLU A 142 3.43 27.76 -1.56
CA GLU A 142 2.12 27.29 -1.13
C GLU A 142 2.19 26.31 0.05
N ILE A 143 3.12 25.34 -0.04
CA ILE A 143 3.34 24.36 1.03
C ILE A 143 3.89 25.07 2.27
N ARG A 144 4.83 26.02 2.10
CA ARG A 144 5.39 26.81 3.21
C ARG A 144 4.31 27.60 3.92
N GLN A 145 3.47 28.32 3.20
CA GLN A 145 2.36 29.09 3.78
C GLN A 145 1.43 28.19 4.60
N LYS A 146 1.02 27.03 4.05
CA LYS A 146 0.17 26.08 4.78
C LYS A 146 0.88 25.48 5.99
N ALA A 147 2.19 25.21 5.90
CA ALA A 147 2.97 24.74 7.04
C ALA A 147 3.05 25.77 8.16
N GLU A 148 3.23 27.05 7.84
CA GLU A 148 3.25 28.14 8.81
C GLU A 148 1.89 28.26 9.53
N ILE A 149 0.78 28.20 8.79
CA ILE A 149 -0.57 28.21 9.39
C ILE A 149 -0.75 27.00 10.31
N ALA A 150 -0.35 25.79 9.87
CA ALA A 150 -0.46 24.59 10.68
C ALA A 150 0.32 24.70 11.99
N VAL A 151 1.54 25.23 11.95
CA VAL A 151 2.38 25.44 13.14
C VAL A 151 1.74 26.45 14.10
N VAL A 152 1.17 27.55 13.59
CA VAL A 152 0.45 28.54 14.41
C VAL A 152 -0.75 27.87 15.10
N LYS A 153 -1.57 27.13 14.35
CA LYS A 153 -2.74 26.43 14.90
C LYS A 153 -2.37 25.39 15.97
N ILE A 154 -1.31 24.61 15.73
CA ILE A 154 -0.78 23.66 16.71
C ILE A 154 -0.33 24.40 17.98
N LYS A 155 0.37 25.53 17.82
CA LYS A 155 0.83 26.33 18.96
C LYS A 155 -0.35 26.88 19.78
N ASP A 156 -1.37 27.42 19.12
CA ASP A 156 -2.55 27.97 19.78
C ASP A 156 -3.28 26.89 20.60
N ASP A 157 -3.52 25.71 20.01
CA ASP A 157 -4.14 24.57 20.71
C ASP A 157 -3.27 24.07 21.88
N ALA A 158 -1.95 24.04 21.71
CA ALA A 158 -1.02 23.63 22.76
C ALA A 158 -1.02 24.61 23.94
N GLN A 159 -1.11 25.92 23.66
CA GLN A 159 -1.26 26.96 24.69
C GLN A 159 -2.61 26.89 25.41
N ALA A 160 -3.65 26.40 24.74
CA ALA A 160 -4.96 26.13 25.33
C ALA A 160 -5.02 24.81 26.13
N GLY A 161 -3.98 23.98 26.08
CA GLY A 161 -3.79 22.81 26.94
C GLY A 161 -3.20 21.60 26.23
N SER A 162 -3.64 21.30 25.01
CA SER A 162 -3.14 20.16 24.23
C SER A 162 -3.45 20.34 22.76
N ALA A 163 -2.50 19.97 21.89
CA ALA A 163 -2.70 20.00 20.44
C ALA A 163 -2.74 18.59 19.84
N ASP A 164 -3.72 18.34 18.98
CA ASP A 164 -3.74 17.16 18.12
C ASP A 164 -2.91 17.43 16.85
N ILE A 165 -1.65 17.00 16.91
CA ILE A 165 -0.68 17.18 15.83
C ILE A 165 -1.10 16.40 14.56
N LEU A 166 -1.68 15.21 14.71
CA LEU A 166 -2.11 14.39 13.59
C LEU A 166 -3.27 15.05 12.84
N LYS A 167 -4.23 15.63 13.57
CA LYS A 167 -5.31 16.44 12.98
C LYS A 167 -4.73 17.55 12.12
N TRP A 168 -3.89 18.43 12.68
CA TRP A 168 -3.40 19.61 11.96
C TRP A 168 -2.55 19.26 10.73
N TRP A 169 -1.69 18.25 10.81
CA TRP A 169 -0.95 17.78 9.64
C TRP A 169 -1.85 17.15 8.58
N THR A 170 -2.90 16.44 8.98
CA THR A 170 -3.87 15.85 8.04
C THR A 170 -4.62 16.95 7.30
N LEU A 171 -5.13 17.98 8.00
CA LEU A 171 -5.81 19.11 7.38
C LEU A 171 -4.88 19.85 6.40
N MET A 172 -3.65 20.13 6.82
CA MET A 172 -2.64 20.77 5.96
C MET A 172 -2.33 19.94 4.72
N ALA A 173 -2.03 18.65 4.87
CA ALA A 173 -1.69 17.76 3.77
C ALA A 173 -2.85 17.64 2.77
N THR A 174 -4.08 17.54 3.27
CA THR A 174 -5.28 17.53 2.43
C THR A 174 -5.41 18.82 1.62
N ASP A 175 -5.26 19.98 2.25
CA ASP A 175 -5.39 21.27 1.57
C ASP A 175 -4.26 21.51 0.56
N VAL A 176 -3.04 21.07 0.87
CA VAL A 176 -1.92 21.03 -0.07
C VAL A 176 -2.31 20.17 -1.29
N ILE A 177 -2.73 18.93 -1.08
CA ILE A 177 -3.10 18.02 -2.18
C ILE A 177 -4.26 18.58 -3.01
N ALA A 178 -5.28 19.18 -2.37
CA ALA A 178 -6.42 19.79 -3.04
C ALA A 178 -6.00 20.95 -3.94
N HIS A 179 -5.23 21.90 -3.40
CA HIS A 179 -4.75 23.06 -4.17
C HIS A 179 -3.93 22.58 -5.37
N LEU A 180 -3.04 21.62 -5.14
CA LEU A 180 -2.16 21.10 -6.17
C LEU A 180 -2.88 20.26 -7.25
N SER A 181 -4.01 19.65 -6.91
CA SER A 181 -4.78 18.80 -7.83
C SER A 181 -5.85 19.57 -8.60
N PHE A 182 -6.49 20.56 -7.96
CA PHE A 182 -7.68 21.23 -8.47
C PHE A 182 -7.52 22.75 -8.65
N GLY A 183 -6.41 23.33 -8.20
CA GLY A 183 -6.17 24.77 -8.24
C GLY A 183 -6.81 25.55 -7.08
N GLU A 184 -7.45 24.89 -6.12
CA GLU A 184 -8.08 25.52 -4.96
C GLU A 184 -8.01 24.63 -3.71
N SER A 185 -7.90 25.25 -2.54
CA SER A 185 -7.91 24.56 -1.24
C SER A 185 -9.33 24.26 -0.78
N PHE A 186 -9.52 23.27 0.09
CA PHE A 186 -10.80 23.07 0.78
C PHE A 186 -10.95 23.94 2.04
N HIS A 187 -9.95 24.80 2.29
CA HIS A 187 -9.85 25.69 3.44
C HIS A 187 -9.98 24.99 4.81
N MET A 188 -9.64 23.70 4.87
CA MET A 188 -9.81 22.91 6.08
C MET A 188 -8.86 23.34 7.19
N LEU A 189 -7.66 23.73 6.81
CA LEU A 189 -6.63 24.16 7.73
C LEU A 189 -7.01 25.48 8.42
N GLU A 190 -7.58 26.42 7.69
CA GLU A 190 -8.07 27.68 8.23
C GLU A 190 -9.29 27.45 9.14
N LEU A 191 -10.22 26.58 8.71
CA LEU A 191 -11.43 26.22 9.45
C LEU A 191 -11.17 25.30 10.66
N GLY A 192 -10.03 24.61 10.69
CA GLY A 192 -9.68 23.65 11.75
C GLY A 192 -10.57 22.41 11.82
N LYS A 193 -11.29 22.09 10.73
CA LYS A 193 -12.20 20.94 10.63
C LYS A 193 -12.19 20.33 9.24
N GLN A 194 -12.47 19.04 9.15
CA GLN A 194 -12.70 18.35 7.89
C GLN A 194 -14.01 18.85 7.24
N THR A 195 -14.05 18.87 5.92
CA THR A 195 -15.31 19.05 5.17
C THR A 195 -15.88 17.70 4.75
N SER A 196 -17.18 17.67 4.45
CA SER A 196 -17.91 16.49 3.98
C SER A 196 -17.29 15.84 2.73
N TYR A 197 -16.49 16.59 1.95
CA TYR A 197 -15.79 16.06 0.79
C TYR A 197 -14.72 15.02 1.18
N ILE A 198 -14.01 15.24 2.29
CA ILE A 198 -12.99 14.29 2.75
C ILE A 198 -13.61 13.08 3.42
N ASP A 199 -14.73 13.24 4.12
CA ASP A 199 -15.49 12.11 4.64
C ASP A 199 -15.92 11.17 3.50
N ALA A 200 -16.34 11.74 2.36
CA ALA A 200 -16.68 10.97 1.16
C ALA A 200 -15.47 10.25 0.54
N ILE A 201 -14.30 10.91 0.46
CA ILE A 201 -13.07 10.28 -0.03
C ILE A 201 -12.60 9.17 0.91
N GLN A 202 -12.62 9.39 2.23
CA GLN A 202 -12.21 8.40 3.22
C GLN A 202 -13.15 7.19 3.20
N ALA A 203 -14.47 7.40 3.10
CA ALA A 203 -15.43 6.32 2.95
C ALA A 203 -15.16 5.50 1.66
N ALA A 204 -14.87 6.16 0.54
CA ALA A 204 -14.53 5.48 -0.71
C ALA A 204 -13.23 4.66 -0.61
N LEU A 205 -12.22 5.17 0.12
CA LEU A 205 -10.95 4.47 0.34
C LEU A 205 -11.11 3.27 1.29
N LEU A 206 -11.91 3.40 2.35
CA LEU A 206 -12.17 2.31 3.30
C LEU A 206 -12.91 1.14 2.64
N CYS A 207 -13.85 1.42 1.73
CA CYS A 207 -14.53 0.40 0.94
C CYS A 207 -13.59 -0.39 -0.01
N GLY A 208 -12.39 0.12 -0.28
CA GLY A 208 -11.38 -0.53 -1.12
C GLY A 208 -10.37 -1.41 -0.36
N VAL A 209 -10.45 -1.49 0.96
CA VAL A 209 -9.50 -2.24 1.83
C VAL A 209 -10.02 -3.63 2.21
N VAL A 210 -11.11 -4.10 1.59
CA VAL A 210 -11.62 -5.48 1.76
C VAL A 210 -11.17 -6.39 0.63
#